data_AF-A0A0W0S1T2-F1
#
_entry.id   AF-A0A0W0S1T2-F1
#
_cell.length_a   1.000
_cell.length_b   1.000
_cell.length_c   1.000
_cell.angle_alpha   90.00
_cell.angle_beta   90.00
_cell.angle_gamma   90.00
#
_symmetry.space_group_name_H-M   'P 1'
#
loop_
_entity.id
_entity.type
_entity.pdbx_description
1 polymer ?
#
loop_
_entity_poly.entity_id
_entity_poly.type
_entity_poly.pdbx_seq_one_letter_code
_entity_poly.pdbx_strand_id
1 'polypeptide(L)'
;MTFSSKLRADYVEFINEELDRIPVIRIEEFNLIAQELQKLITAPFILALKGFFSCTPTKSTLTEAAQNQLDHIHYCYHTPKDFVKNAKDYSEYQRILAERITAKITEFQTFTEKEKNAYIAFQQEQHITKAAPTTVDFSSVI
;
A
#
# COMPACT_ATOMS: atom_id res chain seq x y z
N MET A 1 -20.78 -6.56 21.32
CA MET A 1 -20.82 -5.15 20.87
C MET A 1 -20.60 -5.17 19.37
N THR A 2 -21.52 -4.61 18.61
CA THR A 2 -21.45 -4.59 17.16
C THR A 2 -20.41 -3.56 16.73
N PHE A 3 -19.51 -3.93 15.83
CA PHE A 3 -18.57 -3.00 15.24
C PHE A 3 -19.35 -1.91 14.49
N SER A 4 -19.03 -0.63 14.75
CA SER A 4 -19.78 0.48 14.16
C SER A 4 -19.52 0.56 12.66
N SER A 5 -20.57 0.64 11.85
CA SER A 5 -20.45 0.81 10.39
C SER A 5 -19.71 2.09 10.01
N LYS A 6 -19.85 3.15 10.81
CA LYS A 6 -19.09 4.39 10.64
C LYS A 6 -17.59 4.16 10.88
N LEU A 7 -17.25 3.48 11.97
CA LEU A 7 -15.87 3.16 12.31
C LEU A 7 -15.22 2.26 11.24
N ARG A 8 -15.99 1.34 10.65
CA ARG A 8 -15.54 0.54 9.50
C ARG A 8 -15.21 1.40 8.29
N ALA A 9 -16.06 2.37 7.95
CA ALA A 9 -15.83 3.27 6.83
C ALA A 9 -14.58 4.13 7.04
N ASP A 10 -14.42 4.69 8.24
CA ASP A 10 -13.26 5.51 8.60
C ASP A 10 -11.94 4.71 8.46
N TYR A 11 -11.91 3.45 8.91
CA TYR A 11 -10.73 2.60 8.73
C TYR A 11 -10.49 2.18 7.28
N VAL A 12 -11.55 1.91 6.53
CA VAL A 12 -11.45 1.59 5.10
C VAL A 12 -10.82 2.75 4.34
N GLU A 13 -11.27 3.98 4.60
CA GLU A 13 -10.76 5.18 3.93
C GLU A 13 -9.29 5.38 4.24
N PHE A 14 -8.91 5.37 5.53
CA PHE A 14 -7.52 5.48 5.96
C PHE A 14 -6.61 4.42 5.33
N ILE A 15 -7.05 3.15 5.33
CA ILE A 15 -6.25 2.05 4.77
C ILE A 15 -6.11 2.20 3.25
N ASN A 16 -7.17 2.58 2.55
CA ASN A 16 -7.11 2.78 1.10
C ASN A 16 -6.15 3.92 0.76
N GLU A 17 -6.19 5.04 1.49
CA GLU A 17 -5.25 6.14 1.29
C GLU A 17 -3.79 5.68 1.44
N GLU A 18 -3.48 4.87 2.46
CA GLU A 18 -2.13 4.34 2.66
C GLU A 18 -1.71 3.33 1.60
N LEU A 19 -2.65 2.51 1.08
CA LEU A 19 -2.38 1.57 -0.02
C LEU A 19 -2.23 2.27 -1.38
N ASP A 20 -2.95 3.38 -1.59
CA ASP A 20 -2.86 4.21 -2.80
C ASP A 20 -1.59 5.07 -2.84
N ARG A 21 -0.95 5.28 -1.68
CA ARG A 21 0.34 5.97 -1.57
C ARG A 21 1.54 5.09 -1.90
N ILE A 22 1.36 3.81 -2.25
CA ILE A 22 2.48 2.96 -2.62
C ILE A 22 3.07 3.49 -3.93
N PRO A 23 4.31 4.03 -3.90
CA PRO A 23 4.94 4.56 -5.08
C PRO A 23 5.35 3.41 -5.99
N VAL A 24 5.02 3.54 -7.27
CA VAL A 24 5.40 2.57 -8.29
C VAL A 24 6.05 3.34 -9.43
N ILE A 25 7.31 3.05 -9.69
CA ILE A 25 8.11 3.74 -10.71
C ILE A 25 8.18 2.87 -11.98
N ARG A 26 8.17 1.55 -11.83
CA ARG A 26 8.29 0.63 -12.98
C ARG A 26 7.21 -0.44 -12.98
N ILE A 27 6.91 -0.94 -14.18
CA ILE A 27 5.87 -1.96 -14.38
C ILE A 27 6.22 -3.26 -13.64
N GLU A 28 7.50 -3.60 -13.52
CA GLU A 28 7.96 -4.80 -12.82
C GLU A 28 7.72 -4.73 -11.30
N GLU A 29 7.68 -3.51 -10.73
CA GLU A 29 7.45 -3.31 -9.30
C GLU A 29 6.02 -3.67 -8.88
N PHE A 30 5.02 -3.56 -9.77
CA PHE A 30 3.64 -3.97 -9.45
C PHE A 30 3.55 -5.41 -8.97
N ASN A 31 4.26 -6.32 -9.65
CA ASN A 31 4.26 -7.74 -9.27
C ASN A 31 5.04 -7.97 -7.98
N LEU A 32 6.15 -7.27 -7.78
CA LEU A 32 6.96 -7.39 -6.55
C LEU A 32 6.19 -6.86 -5.33
N ILE A 33 5.55 -5.70 -5.45
CA ILE A 33 4.72 -5.10 -4.40
C ILE A 33 3.54 -6.02 -4.06
N ALA A 34 2.85 -6.54 -5.07
CA ALA A 34 1.76 -7.48 -4.87
C ALA A 34 2.23 -8.74 -4.10
N GLN A 35 3.43 -9.25 -4.38
CA GLN A 35 4.00 -10.39 -3.65
C GLN A 35 4.35 -10.05 -2.19
N GLU A 36 4.94 -8.89 -1.91
CA GLU A 36 5.24 -8.47 -0.54
C GLU A 36 3.96 -8.25 0.28
N LEU A 37 2.96 -7.60 -0.31
CA LEU A 37 1.64 -7.44 0.29
C LEU A 37 0.95 -8.78 0.55
N GLN A 38 1.08 -9.72 -0.39
CA GLN A 38 0.56 -11.09 -0.22
C GLN A 38 1.23 -11.77 0.98
N LYS A 39 2.56 -11.67 1.13
CA LYS A 39 3.27 -12.26 2.28
C LYS A 39 2.74 -11.74 3.62
N LEU A 40 2.45 -10.44 3.71
CA LEU A 40 1.92 -9.81 4.92
C LEU A 40 0.60 -10.44 5.38
N ILE A 41 -0.36 -10.62 4.48
CA ILE A 41 -1.69 -11.15 4.83
C ILE A 41 -1.74 -12.67 4.87
N THR A 42 -0.79 -13.34 4.21
CA THR A 42 -0.79 -14.80 4.10
C THR A 42 0.18 -15.47 5.08
N ALA A 43 1.05 -14.75 5.78
CA ALA A 43 1.91 -15.29 6.85
C ALA A 43 1.17 -16.14 7.92
N PRO A 44 -0.08 -15.85 8.34
CA PRO A 44 -0.83 -16.76 9.20
C PRO A 44 -1.58 -17.89 8.45
N PHE A 45 -1.64 -17.88 7.11
CA PHE A 45 -2.48 -18.78 6.29
C PHE A 45 -1.68 -19.70 5.31
N ILE A 46 -0.45 -19.36 4.90
CA ILE A 46 0.46 -20.20 4.07
C ILE A 46 1.17 -21.26 4.95
N LEU A 47 0.45 -21.95 5.83
CA LEU A 47 0.84 -23.32 6.15
C LEU A 47 -0.06 -24.32 5.40
N ALA A 48 -1.20 -23.87 4.87
CA ALA A 48 -2.21 -24.72 4.26
C ALA A 48 -2.18 -24.78 2.72
N LEU A 49 -1.59 -23.80 2.02
CA LEU A 49 -1.50 -23.77 0.54
C LEU A 49 -0.06 -23.98 0.06
N LYS A 50 0.59 -25.05 0.52
CA LYS A 50 1.80 -25.59 -0.12
C LYS A 50 1.42 -25.99 -1.55
N GLY A 51 1.78 -25.17 -2.53
CA GLY A 51 1.46 -25.44 -3.93
C GLY A 51 2.38 -24.79 -4.96
N PHE A 52 2.55 -23.46 -4.97
CA PHE A 52 2.96 -22.85 -6.25
C PHE A 52 3.91 -21.64 -6.25
N PHE A 53 4.44 -21.15 -5.13
CA PHE A 53 5.33 -19.99 -5.17
C PHE A 53 6.65 -20.27 -4.46
N SER A 54 7.64 -20.68 -5.26
CA SER A 54 9.03 -20.81 -4.88
C SER A 54 9.55 -19.49 -4.31
N CYS A 55 9.82 -19.50 -3.01
CA CYS A 55 10.54 -18.45 -2.30
C CYS A 55 12.00 -18.39 -2.77
N THR A 56 12.35 -17.34 -3.49
CA THR A 56 13.70 -16.78 -3.46
C THR A 56 13.60 -15.33 -3.01
N PRO A 57 14.37 -14.90 -1.98
CA PRO A 57 14.42 -13.50 -1.58
C PRO A 57 15.26 -12.76 -2.62
N THR A 58 14.62 -12.29 -3.68
CA THR A 58 15.28 -11.42 -4.66
C THR A 58 15.54 -10.11 -3.93
N LYS A 59 16.82 -9.74 -3.77
CA LYS A 59 17.22 -8.41 -3.28
C LYS A 59 16.34 -7.37 -3.96
N SER A 60 15.56 -6.69 -3.14
CA SER A 60 14.42 -5.87 -3.53
C SER A 60 14.82 -4.94 -4.67
N THR A 61 14.29 -5.19 -5.87
CA THR A 61 14.37 -4.25 -6.99
C THR A 61 13.42 -3.07 -6.79
N LEU A 62 12.70 -3.07 -5.66
CA LEU A 62 11.82 -1.98 -5.25
C LEU A 62 12.65 -0.77 -4.87
N THR A 63 12.13 0.38 -5.21
CA THR A 63 12.63 1.67 -4.72
C THR A 63 12.52 1.77 -3.20
N GLU A 64 13.40 2.56 -2.58
CA GLU A 64 13.38 2.82 -1.14
C GLU A 64 12.03 3.38 -0.66
N ALA A 65 11.41 4.23 -1.49
CA ALA A 65 10.09 4.79 -1.19
C ALA A 65 9.01 3.70 -1.13
N ALA A 66 9.04 2.73 -2.06
CA ALA A 66 8.11 1.60 -2.05
C ALA A 66 8.34 0.70 -0.83
N GLN A 67 9.61 0.43 -0.49
CA GLN A 67 9.96 -0.36 0.67
C GLN A 67 9.48 0.30 1.97
N ASN A 68 9.71 1.61 2.14
CA ASN A 68 9.28 2.36 3.32
C ASN A 68 7.75 2.35 3.48
N GLN A 69 6.98 2.45 2.38
CA GLN A 69 5.52 2.38 2.44
C GLN A 69 5.03 0.96 2.80
N LEU A 70 5.66 -0.07 2.26
CA LEU A 70 5.37 -1.46 2.63
C LEU A 70 5.68 -1.74 4.10
N ASP A 71 6.80 -1.22 4.61
CA ASP A 71 7.17 -1.34 6.02
C ASP A 71 6.16 -0.59 6.92
N HIS A 72 5.64 0.56 6.46
CA HIS A 72 4.57 1.26 7.15
C HIS A 72 3.27 0.44 7.19
N ILE A 73 2.86 -0.16 6.08
CA ILE A 73 1.68 -1.04 6.02
C ILE A 73 1.88 -2.26 6.94
N HIS A 74 3.09 -2.82 6.96
CA HIS A 74 3.45 -3.90 7.87
C HIS A 74 3.33 -3.47 9.34
N TYR A 75 3.75 -2.25 9.67
CA TYR A 75 3.58 -1.66 11.00
C TYR A 75 2.11 -1.50 11.38
N CYS A 76 1.28 -0.97 10.48
CA CYS A 76 -0.17 -0.83 10.67
C CYS A 76 -0.82 -2.19 10.99
N TYR A 77 -0.42 -3.25 10.29
CA TYR A 77 -0.95 -4.59 10.50
C TYR A 77 -0.56 -5.21 11.84
N HIS A 78 0.71 -5.08 12.24
CA HIS A 78 1.24 -5.71 13.46
C HIS A 78 1.02 -4.88 14.73
N THR A 79 0.76 -3.58 14.59
CA THR A 79 0.63 -2.65 15.72
C THR A 79 -0.74 -1.93 15.70
N PRO A 80 -1.87 -2.66 15.69
CA PRO A 80 -3.20 -2.05 15.59
C PRO A 80 -3.53 -1.13 16.79
N LYS A 81 -2.84 -1.30 17.92
CA LYS A 81 -2.98 -0.46 19.11
C LYS A 81 -2.69 1.02 18.89
N ASP A 82 -1.90 1.36 17.88
CA ASP A 82 -1.53 2.75 17.61
C ASP A 82 -2.58 3.45 16.71
N PHE A 83 -3.44 2.66 16.07
CA PHE A 83 -4.46 3.14 15.11
C PHE A 83 -5.88 2.95 15.63
N VAL A 84 -6.07 2.01 16.55
CA VAL A 84 -7.36 1.64 17.10
C VAL A 84 -7.33 1.88 18.61
N LYS A 85 -8.28 2.69 19.10
CA LYS A 85 -8.34 3.05 20.52
C LYS A 85 -8.78 1.89 21.41
N ASN A 86 -9.56 0.95 20.88
CA ASN A 86 -10.19 -0.12 21.64
C ASN A 86 -9.65 -1.48 21.21
N ALA A 87 -9.07 -2.22 22.15
CA ALA A 87 -8.48 -3.53 21.88
C ALA A 87 -9.46 -4.56 21.31
N LYS A 88 -10.76 -4.40 21.58
CA LYS A 88 -11.81 -5.28 21.03
C LYS A 88 -11.96 -5.17 19.51
N ASP A 89 -11.49 -4.07 18.94
CA ASP A 89 -11.65 -3.71 17.54
C ASP A 89 -10.38 -4.05 16.72
N TYR A 90 -9.31 -4.54 17.35
CA TYR A 90 -8.02 -4.82 16.69
C TYR A 90 -8.13 -5.91 15.62
N SER A 91 -8.81 -7.01 15.93
CA SER A 91 -9.00 -8.11 14.99
C SER A 91 -9.83 -7.68 13.78
N GLU A 92 -10.84 -6.85 13.98
CA GLU A 92 -11.68 -6.33 12.91
C GLU A 92 -10.92 -5.34 12.03
N TYR A 93 -10.10 -4.46 12.63
CA TYR A 93 -9.19 -3.60 11.90
C TYR A 93 -8.20 -4.40 11.04
N GLN A 94 -7.55 -5.42 11.61
CA GLN A 94 -6.64 -6.31 10.88
C GLN A 94 -7.35 -7.04 9.73
N ARG A 95 -8.59 -7.47 9.95
CA ARG A 95 -9.43 -8.09 8.91
C ARG A 95 -9.72 -7.13 7.77
N ILE A 96 -10.14 -5.90 8.07
CA ILE A 96 -10.37 -4.85 7.07
C ILE A 96 -9.08 -4.57 6.30
N LEU A 97 -7.95 -4.45 6.99
CA LEU A 97 -6.65 -4.23 6.36
C LEU A 97 -6.28 -5.38 5.41
N ALA A 98 -6.48 -6.63 5.82
CA ALA A 98 -6.25 -7.79 4.96
C ALA A 98 -7.19 -7.82 3.73
N GLU A 99 -8.48 -7.49 3.92
CA GLU A 99 -9.45 -7.38 2.82
C GLU A 99 -9.01 -6.32 1.80
N ARG A 100 -8.56 -5.16 2.26
CA ARG A 100 -8.09 -4.06 1.40
C ARG A 100 -6.77 -4.36 0.71
N ILE A 101 -5.83 -4.96 1.40
CA ILE A 101 -4.58 -5.44 0.79
C ILE A 101 -4.90 -6.46 -0.33
N THR A 102 -5.82 -7.40 -0.09
CA THR A 102 -6.24 -8.38 -1.11
C THR A 102 -6.87 -7.71 -2.33
N ALA A 103 -7.73 -6.71 -2.11
CA ALA A 103 -8.31 -5.92 -3.20
C ALA A 103 -7.21 -5.21 -4.00
N LYS A 104 -6.24 -4.58 -3.34
CA LYS A 104 -5.12 -3.88 -3.99
C LYS A 104 -4.21 -4.81 -4.80
N ILE A 105 -3.92 -5.99 -4.28
CA ILE A 105 -3.19 -7.04 -5.01
C ILE A 105 -3.95 -7.42 -6.29
N THR A 106 -5.27 -7.61 -6.17
CA THR A 106 -6.14 -7.96 -7.31
C THR A 106 -6.16 -6.83 -8.34
N GLU A 107 -6.26 -5.57 -7.94
CA GLU A 107 -6.13 -4.42 -8.83
C GLU A 107 -4.81 -4.47 -9.61
N PHE A 108 -3.67 -4.59 -8.92
CA PHE A 108 -2.36 -4.63 -9.58
C PHE A 108 -2.17 -5.82 -10.53
N GLN A 109 -2.77 -6.97 -10.22
CA GLN A 109 -2.73 -8.16 -11.06
C GLN A 109 -3.64 -8.05 -12.28
N THR A 110 -4.77 -7.34 -12.16
CA THR A 110 -5.77 -7.19 -13.22
C THR A 110 -5.54 -5.97 -14.10
N PHE A 111 -4.74 -5.00 -13.64
CA PHE A 111 -4.40 -3.83 -14.44
C PHE A 111 -3.79 -4.22 -15.78
N THR A 112 -4.38 -3.64 -16.83
CA THR A 112 -3.79 -3.60 -18.15
C THR A 112 -2.53 -2.74 -18.14
N GLU A 113 -1.68 -2.89 -19.15
CA GLU A 113 -0.46 -2.08 -19.29
C GLU A 113 -0.76 -0.57 -19.29
N LYS A 114 -1.88 -0.17 -19.90
CA LYS A 114 -2.35 1.22 -19.89
C LYS A 114 -2.68 1.72 -18.49
N GLU A 115 -3.35 0.90 -17.67
CA GLU A 115 -3.70 1.24 -16.29
C GLU A 115 -2.45 1.29 -15.39
N LYS A 116 -1.49 0.38 -15.59
CA LYS A 116 -0.19 0.42 -14.90
C LYS A 116 0.56 1.71 -15.22
N ASN A 117 0.62 2.10 -16.48
CA ASN A 117 1.25 3.35 -16.90
C ASN A 117 0.52 4.58 -16.35
N ALA A 118 -0.82 4.57 -16.32
CA ALA A 118 -1.60 5.65 -15.73
C ALA A 118 -1.36 5.77 -14.22
N TYR A 119 -1.25 4.65 -13.51
CA TYR A 119 -0.91 4.62 -12.09
C TYR A 119 0.50 5.16 -11.82
N ILE A 120 1.50 4.75 -12.61
CA ILE A 120 2.87 5.30 -12.51
C ILE A 120 2.85 6.82 -12.73
N ALA A 121 2.15 7.31 -13.75
CA ALA A 121 2.03 8.74 -14.02
C ALA A 121 1.36 9.49 -12.87
N PHE A 122 0.27 8.97 -12.33
CA PHE A 122 -0.41 9.54 -11.16
C PHE A 122 0.51 9.62 -9.94
N GLN A 123 1.29 8.57 -9.66
CA GLN A 123 2.26 8.59 -8.56
C GLN A 123 3.36 9.63 -8.80
N GLN A 124 3.87 9.74 -10.03
CA GLN A 124 4.86 10.76 -10.38
C GLN A 124 4.30 12.17 -10.16
N GLU A 125 3.06 12.45 -10.55
CA GLU A 125 2.41 13.74 -10.29
C GLU A 125 2.28 14.02 -8.79
N GLN A 126 1.84 13.04 -8.00
CA GLN A 126 1.72 13.17 -6.53
C GLN A 126 3.07 13.44 -5.85
N HIS A 127 4.16 12.85 -6.34
CA HIS A 127 5.51 13.02 -5.78
C HIS A 127 6.24 14.27 -6.31
N ILE A 128 6.01 14.70 -7.56
CA ILE A 128 6.55 15.93 -8.13
C ILE A 128 5.90 17.16 -7.48
N THR A 129 4.61 17.11 -7.20
CA THR A 129 3.88 18.25 -6.59
C THR A 129 4.33 18.55 -5.16
N LYS A 130 4.94 17.58 -4.46
CA LYS A 130 5.49 17.77 -3.11
C LYS A 130 6.93 18.29 -3.09
N ALA A 131 7.62 18.31 -4.24
CA ALA A 131 9.03 18.69 -4.36
C ALA A 131 9.26 20.11 -4.95
N ALA A 132 8.20 20.91 -5.13
CA ALA A 132 8.34 22.29 -5.61
C ALA A 132 8.11 23.31 -4.48
N PRO A 133 9.16 23.81 -3.79
CA PRO A 133 9.13 25.18 -3.32
C PRO A 133 9.38 26.09 -4.52
N THR A 134 8.30 26.70 -4.96
CA THR A 134 8.21 27.98 -5.66
C THR A 134 9.52 28.76 -5.74
N THR A 135 10.21 28.70 -6.88
CA THR A 135 11.12 29.77 -7.32
C THR A 135 10.40 30.57 -8.39
N VAL A 136 9.51 31.48 -7.97
CA VAL A 136 9.19 32.63 -8.83
C VAL A 136 10.31 33.62 -8.61
N ASP A 137 11.29 33.60 -9.49
CA ASP A 137 12.26 34.68 -9.63
C ASP A 137 11.55 35.85 -10.33
N PHE A 138 10.99 36.76 -9.53
CA PHE A 138 10.63 38.10 -9.98
C PHE A 138 11.83 39.03 -9.73
N SER A 139 12.91 38.87 -10.49
CA SER A 139 13.97 39.87 -10.61
C SER A 139 14.54 39.89 -12.03
N SER A 140 13.65 40.19 -12.98
CA SER A 140 14.02 40.89 -14.20
C SER A 140 12.79 41.57 -14.74
N VAL A 141 12.61 42.84 -14.39
CA VAL A 141 12.02 43.91 -15.22
C VAL A 141 12.05 45.19 -14.36
N ILE A 142 12.90 46.12 -14.85
CA ILE A 142 13.16 47.52 -14.48
C ILE A 142 14.12 47.79 -13.31
#